data_AF-A0A2X1ARI4-F1
#
_entry.id   AF-A0A2X1ARI4-F1
#
_cell.length_a   1.000
_cell.length_b   1.000
_cell.length_c   1.000
_cell.angle_alpha   90.00
_cell.angle_beta   90.00
_cell.angle_gamma   90.00
#
_symmetry.space_group_name_H-M   'P 1'
#
loop_
_entity.id
_entity.type
_entity.pdbx_description
1 polymer ?
#
loop_
_entity_poly.entity_id
_entity_poly.type
_entity_poly.pdbx_seq_one_letter_code
_entity_poly.pdbx_strand_id
1 'polypeptide(L)'
;MSVSKGLPTVPAYALPTEAEIPASRAQWTLQRDRAALLVHDMQRYFMRPYAPGAEPLPGLIANIARLIATARTAGVPVFYTAQHGDQDRRDRGCRPTCGDRA
;
A
#
# COMPACT_ATOMS: atom_id res chain seq x y z
N MET A 1 20.61 -18.12 -15.25
CA MET A 1 19.48 -17.19 -15.46
C MET A 1 19.38 -16.31 -14.22
N SER A 2 19.67 -15.01 -14.36
CA SER A 2 19.65 -14.09 -13.22
C SER A 2 18.19 -13.81 -12.84
N VAL A 3 17.82 -14.16 -11.61
CA VAL A 3 16.51 -13.76 -11.06
C VAL A 3 16.58 -12.26 -10.84
N SER A 4 15.95 -11.50 -11.73
CA SER A 4 15.77 -10.06 -11.55
C SER A 4 15.14 -9.80 -10.17
N LYS A 5 15.83 -9.02 -9.32
CA LYS A 5 15.32 -8.53 -8.02
C LYS A 5 14.00 -7.79 -8.25
N GLY A 6 12.89 -8.50 -8.19
CA GLY A 6 11.53 -7.99 -8.29
C GLY A 6 10.69 -8.54 -7.16
N LEU A 7 9.58 -7.87 -6.86
CA LEU A 7 8.57 -8.41 -5.97
C LEU A 7 7.98 -9.69 -6.59
N PRO A 8 7.71 -10.74 -5.78
CA PRO A 8 7.07 -11.95 -6.28
C PRO A 8 5.66 -11.64 -6.78
N THR A 9 5.22 -12.34 -7.82
CA THR A 9 3.86 -12.21 -8.35
C THR A 9 2.83 -12.57 -7.29
N VAL A 10 1.74 -11.82 -7.22
CA VAL A 10 0.64 -12.06 -6.29
C VAL A 10 -0.54 -12.64 -7.08
N PRO A 11 -1.05 -13.83 -6.72
CA PRO A 11 -2.21 -14.40 -7.40
C PRO A 11 -3.45 -13.53 -7.14
N ALA A 12 -4.44 -13.61 -8.03
CA ALA A 12 -5.69 -12.90 -7.85
C ALA A 12 -6.44 -13.43 -6.62
N TYR A 13 -7.04 -12.51 -5.86
CA TYR A 13 -7.88 -12.83 -4.71
C TYR A 13 -8.94 -11.74 -4.54
N ALA A 14 -10.11 -12.10 -4.02
CA ALA A 14 -11.18 -11.16 -3.75
C ALA A 14 -10.83 -10.25 -2.56
N LEU A 15 -11.23 -8.98 -2.63
CA LEU A 15 -11.19 -8.12 -1.44
C LEU A 15 -12.11 -8.66 -0.34
N PRO A 16 -11.71 -8.56 0.93
CA PRO A 16 -12.51 -9.03 2.04
C PRO A 16 -13.81 -8.23 2.16
N THR A 17 -14.85 -8.92 2.58
CA THR A 17 -16.14 -8.37 2.99
C THR A 17 -16.11 -8.01 4.47
N GLU A 18 -17.07 -7.21 4.91
CA GLU A 18 -17.20 -6.81 6.32
C GLU A 18 -17.30 -8.01 7.28
N ALA A 19 -17.94 -9.10 6.85
CA ALA A 19 -18.09 -10.31 7.64
C ALA A 19 -16.77 -11.09 7.85
N GLU A 20 -15.77 -10.85 7.01
CA GLU A 20 -14.44 -11.50 7.08
C GLU A 20 -13.44 -10.68 7.91
N ILE A 21 -13.80 -9.44 8.29
CA ILE A 21 -12.96 -8.57 9.10
C ILE A 21 -13.14 -8.94 10.59
N PRO A 22 -12.06 -9.27 11.32
CA PRO A 22 -12.14 -9.58 12.73
C PRO A 22 -12.57 -8.34 13.54
N ALA A 23 -13.35 -8.58 14.60
CA ALA A 23 -13.80 -7.52 15.49
C ALA A 23 -12.60 -6.75 16.10
N SER A 24 -12.64 -5.42 16.00
CA SER A 24 -11.62 -4.56 16.59
C SER A 24 -11.61 -4.70 18.11
N ARG A 25 -10.42 -4.87 18.71
CA ARG A 25 -10.23 -4.80 20.16
C ARG A 25 -10.13 -3.36 20.67
N ALA A 26 -9.78 -2.43 19.79
CA ALA A 26 -9.70 -1.01 20.11
C ALA A 26 -11.08 -0.36 19.94
N GLN A 27 -11.47 0.48 20.90
CA GLN A 27 -12.74 1.20 20.91
C GLN A 27 -12.57 2.62 20.31
N TRP A 28 -11.78 2.74 19.24
CA TRP A 28 -11.54 4.04 18.61
C TRP A 28 -12.73 4.45 17.75
N THR A 29 -13.19 5.67 17.97
CA THR A 29 -14.17 6.32 17.09
C THR A 29 -13.43 7.30 16.20
N LEU A 30 -13.66 7.22 14.89
CA LEU A 30 -13.07 8.13 13.92
C LEU A 30 -13.61 9.56 14.15
N GLN A 31 -12.72 10.48 14.55
CA GLN A 31 -13.03 11.90 14.71
C GLN A 31 -12.38 12.67 13.57
N ARG A 32 -13.20 13.33 12.72
CA ARG A 32 -12.73 13.98 11.49
C ARG A 32 -11.63 15.01 11.76
N ASP A 33 -11.82 15.84 12.79
CA ASP A 33 -10.89 16.92 13.17
C ASP A 33 -9.55 16.42 13.74
N ARG A 34 -9.45 15.10 13.98
CA ARG A 34 -8.24 14.42 14.48
C ARG A 34 -7.72 13.36 13.52
N ALA A 35 -8.30 13.25 12.34
CA ALA A 35 -7.99 12.23 11.36
C ALA A 35 -7.25 12.83 10.16
N ALA A 36 -6.47 11.98 9.51
CA ALA A 36 -5.95 12.22 8.18
C ALA A 36 -6.01 10.91 7.39
N LEU A 37 -6.20 11.00 6.08
CA LEU A 37 -6.14 9.85 5.18
C LEU A 37 -4.74 9.74 4.59
N LEU A 38 -4.04 8.63 4.84
CA LEU A 38 -2.75 8.31 4.23
C LEU A 38 -2.93 7.29 3.11
N VAL A 39 -2.64 7.68 1.88
CA VAL A 39 -2.57 6.78 0.72
C VAL A 39 -1.15 6.27 0.61
N HIS A 40 -0.94 5.04 1.08
CA HIS A 40 0.39 4.48 1.26
C HIS A 40 0.87 3.70 0.03
N ASP A 41 1.97 4.13 -0.59
CA ASP A 41 2.76 3.45 -1.62
C ASP A 41 1.95 2.89 -2.81
N MET A 42 0.87 3.58 -3.20
CA MET A 42 0.06 3.28 -4.39
C MET A 42 0.75 3.65 -5.71
N GLN A 43 2.07 3.47 -5.78
CA GLN A 43 2.88 3.72 -6.97
C GLN A 43 2.86 2.50 -7.90
N ARG A 44 2.97 2.75 -9.21
CA ARG A 44 2.98 1.70 -10.24
C ARG A 44 3.96 0.57 -9.93
N TYR A 45 5.13 0.89 -9.37
CA TYR A 45 6.13 -0.12 -8.97
C TYR A 45 5.57 -1.20 -8.04
N PHE A 46 4.84 -0.82 -6.98
CA PHE A 46 4.25 -1.75 -6.02
C PHE A 46 3.01 -2.47 -6.53
N MET A 47 2.36 -1.91 -7.56
CA MET A 47 1.20 -2.54 -8.20
C MET A 47 1.58 -3.57 -9.27
N ARG A 48 2.82 -3.54 -9.80
CA ARG A 48 3.31 -4.48 -10.83
C ARG A 48 3.15 -5.98 -10.52
N PRO A 49 3.25 -6.46 -9.26
CA PRO A 49 3.12 -7.87 -8.96
C PRO A 49 1.71 -8.45 -9.15
N TYR A 50 0.69 -7.60 -9.22
CA TYR A 50 -0.70 -8.01 -9.36
C TYR A 50 -1.07 -8.10 -10.84
N ALA A 51 -1.93 -9.05 -11.18
CA ALA A 51 -2.44 -9.20 -12.54
C ALA A 51 -3.28 -7.97 -12.97
N PRO A 52 -2.97 -7.32 -14.10
CA PRO A 52 -3.74 -6.18 -14.59
C PRO A 52 -5.22 -6.56 -14.82
N GLY A 53 -6.14 -5.72 -14.35
CA GLY A 53 -7.57 -5.92 -14.55
C GLY A 53 -8.21 -7.04 -13.72
N ALA A 54 -7.43 -7.74 -12.91
CA ALA A 54 -7.93 -8.75 -11.97
C ALA A 54 -7.93 -8.22 -10.53
N GLU A 55 -8.83 -8.75 -9.71
CA GLU A 55 -8.83 -8.47 -8.28
C GLU A 55 -7.47 -8.84 -7.65
N PRO A 56 -6.98 -8.03 -6.68
CA PRO A 56 -7.69 -6.95 -5.99
C PRO A 56 -7.57 -5.56 -6.62
N LEU A 57 -6.85 -5.37 -7.74
CA LEU A 57 -6.44 -4.03 -8.19
C LEU A 57 -7.61 -3.09 -8.54
N PRO A 58 -8.59 -3.48 -9.37
CA PRO A 58 -9.72 -2.60 -9.72
C PRO A 58 -10.52 -2.19 -8.49
N GLY A 59 -10.92 -3.16 -7.64
CA GLY A 59 -11.66 -2.88 -6.41
C GLY A 59 -10.88 -2.02 -5.42
N LEU A 60 -9.58 -2.28 -5.26
CA LEU A 60 -8.70 -1.53 -4.37
C LEU A 60 -8.62 -0.05 -4.80
N ILE A 61 -8.35 0.20 -6.08
CA ILE A 61 -8.21 1.55 -6.64
C ILE A 61 -9.55 2.29 -6.52
N ALA A 62 -10.67 1.65 -6.83
CA ALA A 62 -12.00 2.24 -6.71
C ALA A 62 -12.33 2.63 -5.26
N ASN A 63 -12.03 1.75 -4.30
CA ASN A 63 -12.25 2.04 -2.88
C ASN A 63 -11.37 3.19 -2.37
N ILE A 64 -10.09 3.21 -2.75
CA ILE A 64 -9.18 4.31 -2.38
C ILE A 64 -9.69 5.64 -2.97
N ALA A 65 -10.11 5.66 -4.24
CA ALA A 65 -10.66 6.86 -4.87
C ALA A 65 -11.90 7.38 -4.13
N ARG A 66 -12.81 6.47 -3.73
CA ARG A 66 -14.01 6.83 -2.93
C ARG A 66 -13.64 7.39 -1.56
N LEU A 67 -12.65 6.82 -0.88
CA LEU A 67 -12.14 7.31 0.41
C LEU A 67 -11.52 8.70 0.27
N ILE A 68 -10.69 8.93 -0.75
CA ILE A 68 -10.08 10.24 -1.03
C ILE A 68 -11.15 11.29 -1.30
N ALA A 69 -12.14 10.98 -2.13
CA ALA A 69 -13.24 11.89 -2.42
C ALA A 69 -14.02 12.25 -1.14
N THR A 70 -14.36 11.25 -0.34
CA THR A 70 -15.08 11.44 0.92
C THR A 70 -14.28 12.26 1.93
N ALA A 71 -12.99 11.96 2.09
CA ALA A 71 -12.10 12.68 2.98
C ALA A 71 -11.99 14.17 2.59
N ARG A 72 -11.80 14.46 1.30
CA ARG A 72 -11.74 15.83 0.78
C ARG A 72 -13.03 16.59 1.02
N THR A 73 -14.19 15.99 0.73
CA THR A 73 -15.50 16.60 0.98
C THR A 73 -15.72 16.86 2.48
N ALA A 74 -15.22 15.99 3.34
CA ALA A 74 -15.33 16.12 4.79
C ALA A 74 -14.27 17.04 5.44
N GLY A 75 -13.38 17.67 4.64
CA GLY A 75 -12.31 18.52 5.16
C GLY A 75 -11.14 17.75 5.83
N VAL A 76 -11.09 16.43 5.68
CA VAL A 76 -10.03 15.59 6.23
C VAL A 76 -8.78 15.67 5.33
N PRO A 77 -7.60 15.99 5.86
CA PRO A 77 -6.36 16.03 5.09
C PRO A 77 -6.05 14.69 4.41
N VAL A 78 -5.56 14.74 3.16
CA VAL A 78 -5.14 13.55 2.40
C VAL A 78 -3.65 13.65 2.07
N PHE A 79 -2.88 12.68 2.55
CA PHE A 79 -1.44 12.55 2.32
C PHE A 79 -1.15 11.34 1.42
N TYR A 80 -0.07 11.44 0.66
CA TYR A 80 0.42 10.36 -0.20
C TYR A 80 1.87 10.06 0.15
N THR A 81 2.23 8.78 0.25
CA THR A 81 3.64 8.38 0.27
C THR A 81 4.06 7.96 -1.13
N ALA A 82 5.30 8.30 -1.47
CA ALA A 82 5.92 7.88 -2.71
C ALA A 82 7.40 7.67 -2.46
N GLN A 83 7.88 6.46 -2.77
CA GLN A 83 9.30 6.17 -2.79
C GLN A 83 9.89 6.76 -4.08
N HIS A 84 10.94 7.55 -3.93
CA HIS A 84 11.73 8.01 -5.06
C HIS A 84 12.63 6.85 -5.50
N GLY A 85 12.59 6.50 -6.79
CA GLY A 85 13.60 5.62 -7.37
C GLY A 85 14.98 6.26 -7.21
N ASP A 86 16.01 5.44 -6.99
CA ASP A 86 17.39 5.85 -6.68
C ASP A 86 17.64 6.38 -5.25
N GLN A 87 16.96 5.82 -4.25
CA GLN A 87 17.49 5.94 -2.88
C GLN A 87 18.91 5.38 -2.81
N ASP A 88 19.81 6.23 -2.31
CA ASP A 88 21.22 5.91 -2.08
C ASP A 88 21.32 4.57 -1.32
N ARG A 89 22.35 3.77 -1.62
CA ARG A 89 22.62 2.51 -0.91
C ARG A 89 22.66 2.69 0.61
N ARG A 90 23.01 3.89 1.08
CA ARG A 90 23.06 4.27 2.50
C ARG A 90 21.68 4.36 3.17
N ASP A 91 20.62 4.63 2.40
CA ASP A 91 19.25 4.79 2.92
C ASP A 91 18.44 3.49 2.87
N ARG A 92 18.94 2.47 2.16
CA ARG A 92 18.38 1.14 2.23
C ARG A 92 18.95 0.44 3.46
N GLY A 93 18.15 0.33 4.52
CA GLY A 93 18.45 -0.53 5.66
C GLY A 93 19.01 -1.88 5.20
N CYS A 94 20.03 -2.37 5.92
CA CYS A 94 20.85 -3.51 5.54
C CYS A 94 19.99 -4.71 5.08
N ARG A 95 20.10 -5.08 3.79
CA ARG A 95 19.61 -6.39 3.33
C ARG A 95 20.53 -7.48 3.87
N PRO A 96 20.03 -8.68 4.21
CA PRO A 96 20.77 -9.73 4.93
C PRO A 96 21.89 -10.42 4.13
N THR A 97 22.49 -9.77 3.13
CA THR A 97 23.62 -10.30 2.35
C THR A 97 24.89 -9.46 2.49
N CYS A 98 25.02 -8.70 3.58
CA CYS A 98 26.30 -8.08 3.93
C CYS A 98 27.10 -9.08 4.79
N GLY A 99 27.75 -10.02 4.11
CA GLY A 99 28.65 -11.01 4.68
C GLY A 99 29.35 -11.70 3.52
N ASP A 100 30.67 -11.77 3.61
CA ASP A 100 31.60 -12.43 2.67
C ASP A 100 32.00 -11.64 1.43
N ARG A 101 32.94 -10.72 1.67
CA ARG A 101 34.21 -10.70 0.94
C ARG A 101 35.26 -9.92 1.75
N ALA A 102 36.09 -10.67 2.47
CA ALA A 102 37.47 -10.31 2.78
C ALA A 102 38.37 -11.28 2.00
#